data_AF-A0A7J0ALR4-F1
#
_entry.id   AF-A0A7J0ALR4-F1
#
_cell.length_a   1.000
_cell.length_b   1.000
_cell.length_c   1.000
_cell.angle_alpha   90.00
_cell.angle_beta   90.00
_cell.angle_gamma   90.00
#
_symmetry.space_group_name_H-M   'P 1'
#
loop_
_entity.id
_entity.type
_entity.pdbx_description
1 polymer ?
#
loop_
_entity_poly.entity_id
_entity_poly.type
_entity_poly.pdbx_seq_one_letter_code
_entity_poly.pdbx_strand_id
1 'polypeptide(L)' 'MNNNNGARLDTYTIPGERGSGTICLNGAAARLVQPGDIVIIMAYATMTPDEARAFKPAVIFPDTATNKL' A
#
# COMPACT_ATOMS: atom_id res chain seq x y z
N MET A 1 -5.45 1.02 3.19
CA MET A 1 -6.90 0.81 3.44
C MET A 1 -7.32 -0.55 2.90
N ASN A 2 -8.21 -1.25 3.60
CA ASN A 2 -8.65 -2.61 3.28
C ASN A 2 -10.04 -2.59 2.63
N ASN A 3 -10.13 -3.11 1.39
CA ASN A 3 -11.36 -3.09 0.60
C ASN A 3 -12.36 -4.17 1.00
N ASN A 4 -11.90 -5.22 1.70
CA ASN A 4 -12.75 -6.34 2.10
C ASN A 4 -13.56 -6.00 3.37
N ASN A 5 -12.98 -5.26 4.30
CA ASN A 5 -13.58 -4.99 5.62
C ASN A 5 -13.70 -3.50 5.98
N GLY A 6 -13.22 -2.59 5.13
CA GLY A 6 -13.29 -1.14 5.36
C GLY A 6 -12.28 -0.59 6.36
N ALA A 7 -11.39 -1.41 6.93
CA ALA A 7 -10.42 -0.95 7.91
C ALA A 7 -9.43 0.06 7.31
N ARG A 8 -9.11 1.08 8.10
CA ARG A 8 -8.15 2.14 7.79
C ARG A 8 -7.11 2.22 8.90
N LEU A 9 -5.84 2.26 8.53
CA LEU A 9 -4.71 2.38 9.43
C LEU A 9 -3.56 3.07 8.72
N ASP A 10 -2.74 3.76 9.49
CA ASP A 10 -1.49 4.37 9.04
C ASP A 10 -0.31 3.67 9.70
N THR A 11 0.71 3.35 8.91
CA THR A 11 1.92 2.68 9.37
C THR A 11 3.09 3.01 8.43
N TYR A 12 4.26 2.43 8.68
CA TYR A 12 5.47 2.63 7.89
C TYR A 12 5.84 1.37 7.09
N THR A 13 6.61 1.55 6.02
CA THR A 13 7.06 0.46 5.15
C THR A 13 8.43 -0.07 5.58
N ILE A 14 8.61 -1.39 5.50
CA ILE A 14 9.91 -2.07 5.64
C ILE A 14 10.20 -2.79 4.31
N PRO A 15 11.42 -2.70 3.74
CA PRO A 15 11.76 -3.41 2.52
C PRO A 15 11.62 -4.93 2.68
N GLY A 16 10.85 -5.55 1.79
CA GLY A 16 10.79 -7.01 1.64
C GLY A 16 11.79 -7.54 0.60
N GLU A 17 11.86 -8.86 0.46
CA GLU A 17 12.66 -9.51 -0.57
C GLU A 17 12.19 -9.10 -1.98
N ARG A 18 13.13 -8.65 -2.82
CA ARG A 18 12.87 -8.19 -4.18
C ARG A 18 12.25 -9.31 -5.02
N GLY A 19 11.15 -9.00 -5.73
CA GLY A 19 10.47 -9.94 -6.63
C GLY A 19 9.58 -10.97 -5.95
N SER A 20 9.49 -10.95 -4.61
CA SER A 20 8.67 -11.91 -3.86
C SER A 20 7.16 -11.70 -4.01
N GLY A 21 6.70 -10.49 -4.29
CA GLY A 21 5.28 -10.11 -4.22
C GLY A 21 4.73 -10.06 -2.78
N THR A 22 5.61 -10.05 -1.78
CA THR A 22 5.18 -10.08 -0.38
C THR A 22 4.58 -8.75 0.07
N ILE A 23 3.33 -8.78 0.53
CA ILE A 23 2.70 -7.71 1.31
C ILE A 23 2.37 -8.27 2.69
N CYS A 24 3.11 -7.83 3.71
CA CYS A 24 2.99 -8.34 5.07
C CYS A 24 2.66 -7.21 6.05
N LEU A 25 1.52 -7.33 6.74
CA LEU A 25 1.15 -6.45 7.84
C LEU A 25 1.50 -7.13 9.16
N ASN A 26 2.47 -6.57 9.87
CA ASN A 26 3.00 -7.14 11.10
C ASN A 26 2.31 -6.57 12.35
N GLY A 27 2.37 -7.32 13.46
CA GLY A 27 1.95 -6.85 14.78
C GLY A 27 0.47 -6.45 14.83
N ALA A 28 0.18 -5.28 15.42
CA ALA A 28 -1.20 -4.81 15.59
C ALA A 28 -1.96 -4.63 14.26
N ALA A 29 -1.26 -4.34 13.16
CA ALA A 29 -1.90 -4.18 11.84
C ALA A 29 -2.49 -5.51 11.32
N ALA A 30 -1.94 -6.65 11.73
CA ALA A 30 -2.47 -7.98 11.39
C ALA A 30 -3.86 -8.26 11.97
N ARG A 31 -4.34 -7.45 12.93
CA ARG A 31 -5.72 -7.53 13.43
C ARG A 31 -6.75 -6.89 12.50
N LEU A 32 -6.30 -6.03 11.58
CA LEU A 32 -7.16 -5.24 10.68
C LEU A 32 -7.10 -5.70 9.21
N VAL A 33 -6.13 -6.56 8.88
CA VAL A 33 -5.93 -7.11 7.53
C VAL A 33 -5.54 -8.58 7.64
N GLN A 34 -6.20 -9.44 6.88
CA GLN A 34 -5.91 -10.88 6.81
C GLN A 34 -5.31 -11.27 5.46
N PRO A 35 -4.57 -12.40 5.38
CA PRO A 35 -4.17 -12.98 4.10
C PRO A 35 -5.38 -13.16 3.18
N GLY A 36 -5.28 -12.68 1.94
CA GLY A 36 -6.37 -12.72 0.95
C GLY A 36 -7.20 -11.44 0.86
N ASP A 37 -7.04 -10.49 1.79
CA ASP A 37 -7.68 -9.19 1.69
C ASP A 37 -7.07 -8.34 0.56
N ILE A 38 -7.91 -7.61 -0.16
CA ILE A 38 -7.49 -6.62 -1.15
C ILE A 38 -7.24 -5.30 -0.42
N VAL A 39 -6.00 -4.84 -0.47
CA VAL A 39 -5.57 -3.60 0.18
C VAL A 39 -5.06 -2.58 -0.82
N ILE A 40 -5.28 -1.30 -0.50
CA ILE A 40 -4.69 -0.15 -1.20
C ILE A 40 -3.67 0.49 -0.26
N ILE A 41 -2.42 0.58 -0.71
CA ILE A 41 -1.31 1.21 0.01
C ILE A 41 -1.06 2.58 -0.62
N MET A 42 -0.97 3.64 0.20
CA MET A 42 -0.77 5.01 -0.25
C MET A 42 0.32 5.67 0.58
N ALA A 43 1.06 6.56 -0.07
CA ALA A 43 1.98 7.49 0.58
C ALA A 43 1.62 8.91 0.14
N TYR A 44 1.86 9.86 1.03
CA TYR A 44 1.56 11.28 0.80
C TYR A 44 2.84 12.10 0.86
N ALA A 45 2.84 13.23 0.17
CA ALA A 45 3.91 14.21 0.22
C ALA A 45 3.31 15.61 0.41
N THR A 46 3.98 16.43 1.19
CA THR A 46 3.68 17.86 1.29
C THR A 46 4.38 18.58 0.15
N MET A 47 3.64 19.44 -0.55
CA MET A 47 4.11 20.19 -1.72
C MET A 47 3.55 21.60 -1.68
N THR A 48 4.24 22.52 -2.36
CA THR A 48 3.66 23.82 -2.70
C THR A 48 2.53 23.64 -3.73
N PRO A 49 1.60 24.61 -3.87
CA PRO A 49 0.52 24.52 -4.87
C PRO A 49 1.02 24.35 -6.31
N ASP A 50 2.17 24.92 -6.65
CA ASP A 50 2.72 24.86 -8.00
C ASP A 50 3.39 23.51 -8.28
N GLU A 51 4.11 22.94 -7.31
CA GLU A 51 4.61 21.55 -7.38
C GLU A 51 3.46 20.55 -7.49
N ALA A 52 2.42 20.71 -6.66
CA ALA A 52 1.26 19.81 -6.64
C ALA A 52 0.50 19.78 -7.96
N ARG A 53 0.42 20.91 -8.68
CA ARG A 53 -0.21 21.00 -10.01
C ARG A 53 0.54 20.20 -11.07
N ALA A 54 1.86 20.10 -10.97
CA ALA A 54 2.71 19.38 -11.92
C ALA A 54 2.98 17.92 -11.50
N PHE A 55 2.73 17.57 -10.24
CA PHE A 55 3.02 16.26 -9.70
C PHE A 55 2.21 15.15 -10.37
N LYS A 56 2.90 14.08 -10.77
CA LYS A 56 2.28 12.85 -11.28
C LYS A 56 2.55 11.73 -10.28
N PRO A 57 1.53 11.19 -9.59
CA PRO A 57 1.74 10.09 -8.66
C PRO A 57 2.18 8.84 -9.39
N ALA A 58 3.02 8.03 -8.74
CA ALA A 58 3.24 6.66 -9.17
C ALA A 58 2.00 5.83 -8.80
N VAL A 59 1.33 5.27 -9.82
CA VAL A 59 0.21 4.36 -9.64
C VAL A 59 0.62 3.00 -10.17
N ILE A 60 0.58 1.99 -9.31
CA ILE A 60 1.09 0.65 -9.59
C ILE A 60 -0.05 -0.35 -9.40
N PHE A 61 -0.31 -1.15 -10.44
CA PHE A 61 -1.28 -2.23 -10.43
C PHE A 61 -0.52 -3.55 -10.65
N PRO A 62 -0.17 -4.27 -9.57
CA PRO A 62 0.50 -5.57 -9.70
C PRO A 62 -0.49 -6.66 -10.15
N ASP A 63 0.05 -7.82 -10.51
CA ASP A 63 -0.74 -9.03 -10.70
C ASP A 63 -1.55 -9.35 -9.43
N THR A 64 -2.84 -9.61 -9.57
CA THR A 64 -3.76 -9.75 -8.43
C THR A 64 -3.58 -11.07 -7.68
N ALA A 65 -3.05 -12.10 -8.32
CA ALA A 65 -2.83 -13.40 -7.70
C ALA A 65 -1.50 -13.47 -6.94
N THR A 66 -0.48 -12.74 -7.41
CA THR A 66 0.90 -12.88 -6.94
C THR A 66 1.52 -11.60 -6.39
N ASN A 67 0.87 -10.45 -6.56
CA ASN A 67 1.38 -9.11 -6.29
C ASN A 67 2.71 -8.77 -7.00
N LYS A 68 3.09 -9.53 -8.03
CA LYS A 68 4.31 -9.27 -8.80
C LYS A 68 4.08 -8.19 -9.86
N LEU A 69 5.14 -7.48 -10.20
CA LEU A 69 5.20 -6.47 -11.26
C LEU A 69 5.85 -7.04 -12.52
#